data_AF-A0A177QTC4-F1
#
_entry.id   AF-A0A177QTC4-F1
#
_cell.length_a   1.000
_cell.length_b   1.000
_cell.length_c   1.000
_cell.angle_alpha   90.00
_cell.angle_beta   90.00
_cell.angle_gamma   90.00
#
_symmetry.space_group_name_H-M   'P 1'
#
loop_
_entity.id
_entity.type
_entity.pdbx_description
1 polymer ?
#
loop_
_entity_poly.entity_id
_entity_poly.type
_entity_poly.pdbx_seq_one_letter_code
_entity_poly.pdbx_strand_id
1 'polypeptide(L)'
;MGWFDTSEVDAFASWVVNEVVQRMPPSSLGTADRKTTDRIQRMNEFVSARAVALASEQRLNFYKRARLANQVKWGLREAGYTKGFADTFTYELATLITVSARKPRKP
;
A
#
# COMPACT_ATOMS: atom_id res chain seq x y z
N MET A 1 11.52 17.96 -16.61
CA MET A 1 10.76 18.28 -15.38
C MET A 1 9.89 17.09 -14.97
N GLY A 2 10.49 15.97 -14.49
CA GLY A 2 9.74 14.71 -14.20
C GLY A 2 9.56 14.36 -12.72
N TRP A 3 9.98 15.25 -11.80
CA TRP A 3 9.95 14.98 -10.36
C TRP A 3 8.52 15.01 -9.77
N PHE A 4 7.62 15.74 -10.42
CA PHE A 4 6.22 15.95 -10.01
C PHE A 4 5.22 15.02 -10.69
N ASP A 5 5.65 14.20 -11.66
CA ASP A 5 4.76 13.21 -12.25
C ASP A 5 4.43 12.16 -11.19
N THR A 6 3.16 12.12 -10.80
CA THR A 6 2.65 11.21 -9.77
C THR A 6 1.60 10.24 -10.31
N SER A 7 1.41 10.20 -11.63
CA SER A 7 0.40 9.35 -12.28
C SER A 7 0.56 7.87 -11.91
N GLU A 8 1.78 7.33 -11.96
CA GLU A 8 2.07 5.95 -11.58
C GLU A 8 1.88 5.70 -10.07
N VAL A 9 2.18 6.71 -9.25
CA VAL A 9 2.00 6.64 -7.79
C VAL A 9 0.52 6.61 -7.44
N ASP A 10 -0.28 7.45 -8.10
CA ASP A 10 -1.71 7.53 -7.89
C ASP A 10 -2.40 6.26 -8.40
N ALA A 11 -2.00 5.77 -9.59
CA ALA A 11 -2.48 4.49 -10.12
C ALA A 11 -2.17 3.33 -9.18
N PHE A 12 -0.94 3.28 -8.62
CA PHE A 12 -0.57 2.28 -7.64
C PHE A 12 -1.39 2.42 -6.35
N ALA A 13 -1.60 3.63 -5.85
CA ALA A 13 -2.42 3.87 -4.66
C ALA A 13 -3.86 3.39 -4.85
N SER A 14 -4.50 3.75 -5.96
CA SER A 14 -5.86 3.31 -6.30
C SER A 14 -5.94 1.80 -6.44
N TRP A 15 -4.92 1.17 -7.05
CA TRP A 15 -4.84 -0.29 -7.15
C TRP A 15 -4.73 -0.95 -5.77
N VAL A 16 -3.89 -0.44 -4.86
CA VAL A 16 -3.77 -0.97 -3.49
C VAL A 16 -5.11 -0.91 -2.78
N VAL A 17 -5.80 0.24 -2.82
CA VAL A 17 -7.12 0.39 -2.18
C VAL A 17 -8.13 -0.61 -2.76
N ASN A 18 -8.14 -0.78 -4.08
CA ASN A 18 -9.03 -1.72 -4.75
C ASN A 18 -8.78 -3.17 -4.31
N GLU A 19 -7.52 -3.62 -4.30
CA GLU A 19 -7.16 -4.97 -3.86
C GLU A 19 -7.54 -5.22 -2.40
N VAL A 20 -7.32 -4.23 -1.54
CA VAL A 20 -7.69 -4.31 -0.12
C VAL A 20 -9.21 -4.43 0.04
N VAL A 21 -9.99 -3.61 -0.67
CA VAL A 21 -11.46 -3.65 -0.65
C VAL A 21 -12.01 -4.97 -1.18
N GLN A 22 -11.51 -5.43 -2.33
CA GLN A 22 -12.00 -6.65 -2.98
C GLN A 22 -11.71 -7.90 -2.14
N ARG A 23 -10.50 -8.00 -1.58
CA ARG A 23 -10.08 -9.18 -0.83
C ARG A 23 -10.56 -9.12 0.61
N MET A 24 -10.52 -7.95 1.23
CA MET A 24 -10.83 -7.77 2.66
C MET A 24 -11.88 -6.68 2.85
N PRO A 25 -13.14 -6.89 2.44
CA PRO A 25 -14.19 -5.90 2.63
C PRO A 25 -14.23 -5.43 4.09
N PRO A 26 -14.49 -4.15 4.37
CA PRO A 26 -14.47 -3.61 5.74
C PRO A 26 -15.43 -4.36 6.69
N SER A 27 -16.53 -4.90 6.17
CA SER A 27 -17.48 -5.75 6.90
C SER A 27 -16.90 -7.09 7.38
N SER A 28 -15.82 -7.58 6.76
CA SER A 28 -15.17 -8.85 7.10
C SER A 28 -14.11 -8.74 8.21
N LEU A 29 -13.69 -7.51 8.55
CA LEU A 29 -12.61 -7.24 9.51
C LEU A 29 -12.98 -7.46 11.00
N GLY A 30 -14.15 -8.04 11.30
CA GLY A 30 -14.59 -8.36 12.65
C GLY A 30 -14.62 -9.87 12.99
N THR A 31 -14.46 -10.74 11.98
CA THR A 31 -14.54 -12.20 12.16
C THR A 31 -13.15 -12.81 12.08
N ALA A 32 -12.59 -13.17 13.23
CA ALA A 32 -11.29 -13.84 13.37
C ALA A 32 -11.36 -15.34 13.02
N ASP A 33 -11.89 -15.67 11.85
CA ASP A 33 -11.81 -17.04 11.31
C ASP A 33 -10.50 -17.25 10.55
N ARG A 34 -9.98 -18.47 10.57
CA ARG A 34 -8.71 -18.85 9.91
C ARG A 34 -8.68 -18.45 8.44
N LYS A 35 -9.81 -18.56 7.73
CA LYS A 35 -9.92 -18.14 6.32
C LYS A 35 -9.70 -16.63 6.13
N THR A 36 -10.14 -15.81 7.09
CA THR A 36 -9.93 -14.35 7.06
C THR A 36 -8.45 -14.02 7.26
N THR A 37 -7.80 -14.68 8.22
CA THR A 37 -6.36 -14.51 8.48
C THR A 37 -5.50 -14.91 7.27
N ASP A 38 -5.76 -16.09 6.68
CA ASP A 38 -5.04 -16.55 5.49
C ASP A 38 -5.21 -15.56 4.32
N ARG A 39 -6.41 -14.97 4.17
CA ARG A 39 -6.68 -14.00 3.13
C ARG A 39 -5.95 -12.68 3.37
N ILE A 40 -5.91 -12.20 4.61
CA ILE A 40 -5.13 -11.02 5.00
C ILE A 40 -3.65 -11.22 4.67
N GLN A 41 -3.09 -12.37 5.04
CA GLN A 41 -1.69 -12.67 4.79
C GLN A 41 -1.35 -12.68 3.30
N ARG A 42 -2.15 -13.39 2.48
CA ARG A 42 -1.94 -13.44 1.02
C ARG A 42 -2.07 -12.07 0.36
N MET A 43 -3.01 -11.24 0.83
CA MET A 43 -3.16 -9.88 0.33
C MET A 43 -1.95 -9.02 0.72
N ASN A 44 -1.50 -9.07 1.97
CA ASN A 44 -0.31 -8.35 2.42
C ASN A 44 0.93 -8.75 1.61
N GLU A 45 1.13 -10.04 1.37
CA GLU A 45 2.24 -10.53 0.55
C GLU A 45 2.16 -10.01 -0.89
N PHE A 46 0.98 -10.03 -1.50
CA PHE A 46 0.75 -9.56 -2.86
C PHE A 46 0.99 -8.05 -3.01
N VAL A 47 0.43 -7.23 -2.11
CA VAL A 47 0.66 -5.78 -2.10
C VAL A 47 2.13 -5.47 -1.83
N SER A 48 2.76 -6.21 -0.89
CA SER A 48 4.17 -6.03 -0.55
C SER A 48 5.09 -6.33 -1.73
N ALA A 49 4.88 -7.43 -2.46
CA ALA A 49 5.68 -7.77 -3.63
C ALA A 49 5.63 -6.66 -4.70
N ARG A 50 4.44 -6.10 -4.96
CA ARG A 50 4.28 -5.01 -5.92
C ARG A 50 4.87 -3.69 -5.43
N ALA A 51 4.75 -3.39 -4.13
CA ALA A 51 5.37 -2.23 -3.50
C ALA A 51 6.91 -2.27 -3.58
N VAL A 52 7.51 -3.45 -3.38
CA VAL A 52 8.95 -3.67 -3.55
C VAL A 52 9.36 -3.44 -5.01
N ALA A 53 8.60 -3.95 -5.97
CA ALA A 53 8.85 -3.73 -7.39
C ALA A 53 8.84 -2.22 -7.73
N LEU A 54 7.78 -1.50 -7.34
CA LEU A 54 7.68 -0.05 -7.52
C LEU A 54 8.86 0.70 -6.89
N ALA A 55 9.23 0.34 -5.67
CA ALA A 55 10.34 0.96 -4.94
C ALA A 55 11.72 0.70 -5.60
N SER A 56 11.86 -0.43 -6.29
CA SER A 56 13.09 -0.80 -6.99
C SER A 56 13.18 -0.16 -8.38
N GLU A 57 12.08 -0.18 -9.14
CA GLU A 57 11.99 0.33 -10.51
C GLU A 57 12.01 1.86 -10.54
N GLN A 58 11.35 2.52 -9.58
CA GLN A 58 11.22 3.97 -9.55
C GLN A 58 12.08 4.60 -8.46
N ARG A 59 12.78 5.70 -8.80
CA ARG A 59 13.35 6.61 -7.80
C ARG A 59 12.22 7.42 -7.15
N LEU A 60 11.44 6.78 -6.29
CA LEU A 60 10.42 7.47 -5.49
C LEU A 60 11.10 8.46 -4.56
N ASN A 61 11.01 9.76 -4.89
CA ASN A 61 11.42 10.85 -4.02
C ASN A 61 10.51 10.92 -2.77
N PHE A 62 10.91 11.70 -1.76
CA PHE A 62 10.16 11.84 -0.52
C PHE A 62 8.70 12.28 -0.74
N TYR A 63 8.46 13.22 -1.65
CA TYR A 63 7.13 13.72 -1.98
C TYR A 63 6.22 12.61 -2.54
N LYS A 64 6.70 11.81 -3.50
CA LYS A 64 5.96 10.68 -4.08
C LYS A 64 5.58 9.63 -3.04
N ARG A 65 6.46 9.35 -2.08
CA ARG A 65 6.16 8.41 -0.98
C ARG A 65 5.07 8.96 -0.05
N ALA A 66 5.16 10.24 0.31
CA ALA A 66 4.15 10.90 1.13
C ALA A 66 2.79 10.94 0.41
N ARG A 67 2.79 11.23 -0.91
CA ARG A 67 1.57 11.21 -1.72
C ARG A 67 0.95 9.82 -1.77
N LEU A 68 1.73 8.78 -2.02
CA LEU A 68 1.27 7.39 -2.01
C LEU A 68 0.58 7.05 -0.68
N ALA A 69 1.28 7.32 0.43
CA ALA A 69 0.76 7.04 1.77
C ALA A 69 -0.56 7.77 2.02
N ASN A 70 -0.64 9.05 1.67
CA ASN A 70 -1.86 9.84 1.82
C ASN A 70 -3.02 9.30 0.97
N GLN A 71 -2.77 8.97 -0.31
CA GLN A 71 -3.80 8.45 -1.21
C GLN A 71 -4.35 7.10 -0.72
N VAL A 72 -3.47 6.19 -0.30
CA VAL A 72 -3.90 4.89 0.27
C VAL A 72 -4.69 5.10 1.56
N LYS A 73 -4.18 5.93 2.48
CA LYS A 73 -4.87 6.21 3.75
C LYS A 73 -6.27 6.75 3.52
N TRP A 74 -6.42 7.79 2.69
CA TRP A 74 -7.74 8.39 2.46
C TRP A 74 -8.65 7.46 1.69
N GLY A 75 -8.15 6.75 0.67
CA GLY A 75 -8.96 5.78 -0.08
C GLY A 75 -9.49 4.65 0.81
N LEU A 76 -8.72 4.17 1.78
CA LEU A 76 -9.21 3.21 2.78
C LEU A 76 -10.26 3.85 3.72
N ARG A 77 -10.08 5.10 4.13
CA ARG A 77 -11.08 5.80 4.98
C ARG A 77 -12.40 5.98 4.24
N GLU A 78 -12.35 6.37 2.98
CA GLU A 78 -13.52 6.54 2.11
C GLU A 78 -14.21 5.20 1.81
N ALA A 79 -13.44 4.12 1.72
CA ALA A 79 -13.99 2.77 1.58
C ALA A 79 -14.60 2.20 2.88
N GLY A 80 -14.59 2.95 3.99
CA GLY A 80 -15.26 2.57 5.24
C GLY A 80 -14.36 1.87 6.27
N TYR A 81 -13.05 1.84 6.08
CA TYR A 81 -12.13 1.27 7.06
C TYR A 81 -11.94 2.18 8.28
N THR A 82 -11.69 1.57 9.43
CA THR A 82 -11.41 2.30 10.67
C THR A 82 -10.13 3.12 10.54
N LYS A 83 -10.04 4.21 11.32
CA LYS A 83 -8.86 5.09 11.31
C LYS A 83 -7.61 4.30 11.69
N GLY A 84 -7.71 3.46 12.72
CA GLY A 84 -6.60 2.61 13.17
C GLY A 84 -6.10 1.67 12.07
N PHE A 85 -7.01 0.99 11.36
CA PHE A 85 -6.61 0.11 10.26
C PHE A 85 -5.93 0.89 9.13
N ALA A 86 -6.54 1.98 8.67
CA ALA A 86 -5.99 2.79 7.58
C ALA A 86 -4.62 3.39 7.94
N ASP A 87 -4.45 3.88 9.18
CA ASP A 87 -3.18 4.42 9.66
C ASP A 87 -2.09 3.34 9.72
N THR A 88 -2.38 2.19 10.34
CA THR A 88 -1.41 1.08 10.46
C THR A 88 -1.01 0.53 9.10
N PHE A 89 -1.97 0.18 8.25
CA PHE A 89 -1.70 -0.39 6.93
C PHE A 89 -0.83 0.56 6.08
N THR A 90 -1.17 1.85 6.09
CA THR A 90 -0.42 2.86 5.35
C THR A 90 1.00 3.01 5.88
N TYR A 91 1.18 2.99 7.21
CA TYR A 91 2.50 3.09 7.83
C TYR A 91 3.39 1.92 7.45
N GLU A 92 2.86 0.69 7.49
CA GLU A 92 3.59 -0.52 7.08
C GLU A 92 3.99 -0.46 5.61
N LEU A 93 3.06 -0.07 4.73
CA LEU A 93 3.32 0.10 3.29
C LEU A 93 4.42 1.15 3.03
N ALA A 94 4.33 2.32 3.67
CA ALA A 94 5.31 3.39 3.51
C ALA A 94 6.70 2.99 4.04
N THR A 95 6.74 2.23 5.14
CA THR A 95 7.96 1.67 5.71
C THR A 95 8.60 0.68 4.75
N LEU A 96 7.82 -0.26 4.23
CA LEU A 96 8.29 -1.25 3.26
C LEU A 96 8.93 -0.58 2.04
N ILE A 97 8.22 0.35 1.40
CA ILE A 97 8.72 1.09 0.24
C ILE A 97 10.01 1.84 0.56
N THR A 98 10.09 2.44 1.75
CA THR A 98 11.27 3.21 2.17
C THR A 98 12.49 2.33 2.38
N VAL A 99 12.31 1.16 3.01
CA VAL A 99 13.38 0.19 3.23
C VAL A 99 13.83 -0.43 1.91
N SER A 100 12.90 -0.83 1.04
CA SER A 100 13.19 -1.44 -0.25
C SER A 100 13.92 -0.47 -1.19
N ALA A 101 13.55 0.80 -1.21
CA ALA A 101 14.22 1.82 -2.02
C ALA A 101 15.65 2.16 -1.55
N ARG A 102 16.01 1.82 -0.31
CA ARG A 102 17.38 2.03 0.24
C ARG A 102 18.32 0.86 -0.05
N LYS A 103 17.80 -0.32 -0.42
CA LYS A 103 18.64 -1.49 -0.71
C LYS A 103 19.41 -1.22 -2.02
N PRO A 104 20.75 -1.29 -2.03
CA PRO A 104 21.53 -1.04 -3.24
C PRO A 104 21.11 -2.02 -4.33
N ARG A 105 20.79 -1.53 -5.53
CA ARG A 105 20.61 -2.40 -6.71
C ARG A 105 21.96 -3.09 -6.94
N LYS A 106 21.98 -4.42 -6.86
CA LYS A 106 23.19 -5.20 -7.15
C LYS A 106 23.58 -4.89 -8.61
N PRO A 107 24.84 -4.52 -8.87
CA PRO A 107 25.30 -4.18 -10.23
C PRO A 107 25.18 -5.38 -11.18
#